data_AF-A0A4Z2CV78-F1
#
_entry.id   AF-A0A4Z2CV78-F1
#
_cell.length_a   1.000
_cell.length_b   1.000
_cell.length_c   1.000
_cell.angle_alpha   90.00
_cell.angle_beta   90.00
_cell.angle_gamma   90.00
#
_symmetry.space_group_name_H-M   'P 1'
#
loop_
_entity.id
_entity.type
_entity.pdbx_description
1 polymer ?
#
loop_
_entity_poly.entity_id
_entity_poly.type
_entity_poly.pdbx_seq_one_letter_code
_entity_poly.pdbx_strand_id
1 'polypeptide(L)'
;MFKIVKRKYLQKDGTRSKGFSKKMARTNILKEIVLNYTYPRLDANVSTGINHLLKSPFCVHPKTGHICIPFNPQEVDRLDPFNVPTLNELIEQLSSVSVNEDDIGNNDENISINDKHLLAFKNTSLRSAIEYFENFIKEILQAEYSCTNVDQARDNLHVLRSIPVF
;
A
#
# COMPACT_ATOMS: atom_id res chain seq x y z
N MET A 1 12.30 -16.25 -31.96
CA MET A 1 13.61 -16.93 -31.88
C MET A 1 14.03 -17.02 -30.42
N PHE A 2 13.50 -18.00 -29.67
CA PHE A 2 13.91 -18.27 -28.29
C PHE A 2 14.92 -19.43 -28.33
N LYS A 3 16.20 -19.13 -28.05
CA LYS A 3 17.25 -20.15 -27.92
C LYS A 3 17.08 -20.87 -26.58
N ILE A 4 16.34 -21.97 -26.60
CA ILE A 4 16.40 -22.98 -25.53
C ILE A 4 17.81 -23.57 -25.57
N VAL A 5 18.62 -23.23 -24.56
CA VAL A 5 19.97 -23.76 -24.39
C VAL A 5 19.87 -25.27 -24.16
N LYS A 6 20.09 -26.06 -25.21
CA LYS A 6 20.30 -27.51 -25.11
C LYS A 6 21.58 -27.75 -24.30
N ARG A 7 21.45 -28.08 -23.00
CA ARG A 7 22.53 -28.67 -22.22
C ARG A 7 22.87 -30.04 -22.82
N LYS A 8 24.07 -30.14 -23.42
CA LYS A 8 24.66 -31.38 -23.92
C LYS A 8 24.86 -32.35 -22.74
N TYR A 9 24.25 -33.52 -22.79
CA TYR A 9 24.67 -34.65 -21.96
C TYR A 9 25.88 -35.31 -22.63
N LEU A 10 27.06 -35.16 -22.02
CA LEU A 10 28.20 -36.03 -22.28
C LEU A 10 27.89 -37.42 -21.71
N GLN A 11 27.98 -38.45 -22.56
CA GLN A 11 27.99 -39.84 -22.13
C GLN A 11 29.42 -40.28 -21.86
N LYS A 12 29.57 -40.93 -20.70
CA LYS A 12 30.56 -41.95 -20.31
C LYS A 12 32.01 -41.50 -20.25
N ASP A 13 32.53 -41.44 -19.02
CA ASP A 13 33.46 -42.46 -18.55
C ASP A 13 33.33 -42.68 -17.04
N GLY A 14 33.48 -43.95 -16.65
CA GLY A 14 33.00 -44.48 -15.39
C GLY A 14 33.72 -43.94 -14.16
N THR A 15 32.96 -43.41 -13.22
CA THR A 15 33.19 -43.62 -11.78
C THR A 15 31.86 -43.53 -11.04
N ARG A 16 31.70 -44.43 -10.09
CA ARG A 16 30.48 -44.71 -9.31
C ARG A 16 30.12 -43.54 -8.40
N SER A 17 29.46 -42.50 -8.91
CA SER A 17 28.88 -41.45 -8.07
C SER A 17 27.46 -41.84 -7.66
N LYS A 18 27.27 -41.91 -6.34
CA LYS A 18 26.03 -42.25 -5.65
C LYS A 18 24.84 -41.60 -6.35
N GLY A 19 23.84 -42.40 -6.74
CA GLY A 19 22.60 -41.90 -7.30
C GLY A 19 21.97 -40.89 -6.35
N PHE A 20 22.09 -39.60 -6.67
CA PHE A 20 21.22 -38.58 -6.10
C PHE A 20 19.80 -39.08 -6.35
N SER A 21 19.08 -39.38 -5.27
CA SER A 21 17.76 -39.98 -5.29
C SER A 21 16.84 -39.19 -6.21
N LYS A 22 16.71 -39.64 -7.46
CA LYS A 22 15.94 -39.02 -8.55
C LYS A 22 14.43 -38.94 -8.22
N LYS A 23 14.03 -39.61 -7.13
CA LYS A 23 12.67 -39.67 -6.60
C LYS A 23 12.33 -38.46 -5.70
N MET A 24 13.32 -37.89 -4.99
CA MET A 24 13.10 -36.77 -4.05
C MET A 24 13.12 -35.39 -4.72
N ALA A 25 13.78 -35.25 -5.88
CA ALA A 25 13.77 -34.02 -6.67
C ALA A 25 12.44 -33.78 -7.41
N ARG A 26 11.53 -34.76 -7.45
CA ARG A 26 10.24 -34.66 -8.16
C ARG A 26 9.04 -34.36 -7.29
N THR A 27 9.17 -34.49 -5.97
CA THR A 27 8.03 -34.35 -5.04
C THR A 27 7.52 -32.91 -4.92
N ASN A 28 8.30 -31.91 -5.31
CA ASN A 28 7.94 -30.50 -5.16
C ASN A 28 7.80 -29.72 -6.47
N ILE A 29 7.91 -30.38 -7.64
CA ILE A 29 7.84 -29.70 -8.94
C ILE A 29 6.52 -28.92 -9.10
N LEU A 30 5.39 -29.49 -8.65
CA LEU A 30 4.10 -28.79 -8.70
C LEU A 30 4.10 -27.53 -7.83
N LYS A 31 4.70 -27.57 -6.64
CA LYS A 31 4.81 -26.40 -5.76
C LYS A 31 5.71 -25.34 -6.36
N GLU A 32 6.82 -25.74 -7.00
CA GLU A 32 7.72 -24.82 -7.71
C GLU A 32 7.01 -24.14 -8.89
N ILE A 33 6.20 -24.89 -9.65
CA ILE A 33 5.38 -24.32 -10.71
C ILE A 33 4.40 -23.31 -10.12
N VAL A 34 3.62 -23.68 -9.10
CA VAL A 34 2.67 -22.75 -8.45
C VAL A 34 3.40 -21.48 -8.01
N LEU A 35 4.49 -21.59 -7.25
CA LEU A 35 5.26 -20.42 -6.82
C LEU A 35 5.78 -19.58 -7.98
N ASN A 36 6.33 -20.18 -9.03
CA ASN A 36 6.88 -19.44 -10.17
C ASN A 36 5.81 -18.64 -10.95
N TYR A 37 4.55 -19.11 -10.94
CA TYR A 37 3.45 -18.46 -11.66
C TYR A 37 2.57 -17.57 -10.78
N THR A 38 2.44 -17.85 -9.48
CA THR A 38 1.50 -17.14 -8.60
C THR A 38 2.18 -16.27 -7.54
N TYR A 39 3.46 -16.50 -7.23
CA TYR A 39 4.14 -15.70 -6.22
C TYR A 39 4.44 -14.29 -6.75
N PRO A 40 4.23 -13.22 -5.95
CA PRO A 40 4.48 -11.85 -6.38
C PRO A 40 5.98 -11.62 -6.66
N ARG A 41 6.27 -10.99 -7.81
CA ARG A 41 7.64 -10.56 -8.14
C ARG A 41 7.90 -9.23 -7.44
N LEU A 42 8.62 -9.28 -6.33
CA LEU A 42 8.98 -8.08 -5.56
C LEU A 42 10.15 -7.36 -6.23
N ASP A 43 10.03 -6.03 -6.37
CA ASP A 43 11.17 -5.19 -6.71
C ASP A 43 12.00 -4.95 -5.45
N ALA A 44 13.03 -5.78 -5.25
CA ALA A 44 13.82 -5.73 -4.02
C ALA A 44 14.49 -4.36 -3.78
N ASN A 45 14.86 -3.65 -4.85
CA ASN A 45 15.57 -2.38 -4.75
C ASN A 45 14.74 -1.29 -4.07
N VAL A 46 13.40 -1.40 -4.13
CA VAL A 46 12.51 -0.43 -3.48
C VAL A 46 12.43 -0.60 -1.97
N SER A 47 12.86 -1.76 -1.44
CA SER A 47 12.77 -2.10 -0.01
C SER A 47 14.13 -2.17 0.70
N THR A 48 15.24 -2.29 -0.03
CA THR A 48 16.57 -2.47 0.58
C THR A 48 17.26 -1.18 1.00
N GLY A 49 16.99 -0.07 0.30
CA GLY A 49 17.65 1.21 0.54
C GLY A 49 16.78 2.17 1.35
N ILE A 50 17.34 2.77 2.40
CA ILE A 50 16.63 3.77 3.22
C ILE A 50 16.29 5.08 2.48
N ASN A 51 17.03 5.38 1.40
CA ASN A 51 16.90 6.61 0.62
C ASN A 51 16.12 6.39 -0.69
N HIS A 52 15.38 5.29 -0.82
CA HIS A 52 14.59 5.03 -2.01
C HIS A 52 13.38 5.98 -2.08
N LEU A 53 13.20 6.66 -3.22
CA LEU A 53 12.09 7.57 -3.42
C LEU A 53 10.88 6.81 -3.96
N LEU A 54 9.80 6.79 -3.19
CA LEU A 54 8.51 6.24 -3.60
C LEU A 54 7.53 7.35 -3.96
N LYS A 55 6.51 6.96 -4.73
CA LYS A 55 5.42 7.83 -5.12
C LYS A 55 4.60 8.22 -3.88
N SER A 56 4.27 9.51 -3.75
CA SER A 56 3.33 9.99 -2.72
C SER A 56 1.93 9.39 -2.94
N PRO A 57 1.14 9.14 -1.89
CA PRO A 57 -0.31 8.91 -2.07
C PRO A 57 -0.96 10.15 -2.73
N PHE A 58 -2.10 9.93 -3.39
CA PHE A 58 -2.94 10.91 -4.08
C PHE A 58 -2.31 11.68 -5.24
N CYS A 59 -1.07 11.37 -5.63
CA CYS A 59 -0.47 12.00 -6.80
C CYS A 59 -1.12 11.50 -8.11
N VAL A 60 -1.19 12.40 -9.08
CA VAL A 60 -1.70 12.11 -10.43
C VAL A 60 -0.64 11.35 -11.23
N HIS A 61 -1.01 10.26 -11.89
CA HIS A 61 -0.12 9.56 -12.80
C HIS A 61 -0.05 10.32 -14.15
N PRO A 62 1.12 10.79 -14.60
CA PRO A 62 1.22 11.77 -15.69
C PRO A 62 0.71 11.24 -17.04
N LYS A 63 0.79 9.93 -17.28
CA LYS A 63 0.39 9.32 -18.55
C LYS A 63 -1.09 8.94 -18.60
N THR A 64 -1.67 8.57 -17.47
CA THR A 64 -3.05 8.04 -17.42
C THR A 64 -4.05 9.02 -16.82
N GLY A 65 -3.58 10.04 -16.10
CA GLY A 65 -4.45 10.97 -15.38
C GLY A 65 -5.12 10.38 -14.13
N HIS A 66 -4.98 9.07 -13.87
CA HIS A 66 -5.49 8.41 -12.67
C HIS A 66 -4.81 8.93 -11.41
N ILE A 67 -5.59 9.02 -10.33
CA ILE A 67 -5.11 9.40 -9.00
C ILE A 67 -4.66 8.16 -8.25
N CYS A 68 -3.50 8.21 -7.60
CA CYS A 68 -3.02 7.10 -6.78
C CYS A 68 -3.72 7.06 -5.43
N ILE A 69 -4.88 6.40 -5.38
CA ILE A 69 -5.69 6.27 -4.17
C ILE A 69 -5.23 5.11 -3.26
N PRO A 70 -5.30 5.27 -1.92
CA PRO A 70 -5.19 4.16 -1.00
C PRO A 70 -6.43 3.26 -1.11
N PHE A 71 -6.26 1.98 -0.81
CA PHE A 71 -7.32 0.99 -0.87
C PHE A 71 -7.27 0.03 0.32
N ASN A 72 -8.40 -0.60 0.61
CA ASN A 72 -8.52 -1.63 1.65
C ASN A 72 -8.00 -2.98 1.12
N PRO A 73 -6.94 -3.56 1.73
CA PRO A 73 -6.44 -4.87 1.34
C PRO A 73 -7.48 -6.00 1.48
N GLN A 74 -8.45 -5.87 2.38
CA GLN A 74 -9.51 -6.87 2.60
C GLN A 74 -10.57 -6.86 1.49
N GLU A 75 -10.63 -5.80 0.69
CA GLU A 75 -11.58 -5.65 -0.41
C GLU A 75 -10.88 -5.61 -1.78
N VAL A 76 -9.63 -6.10 -1.84
CA VAL A 76 -8.80 -6.05 -3.05
C VAL A 76 -9.45 -6.77 -4.24
N ASP A 77 -10.23 -7.82 -4.00
CA ASP A 77 -10.95 -8.55 -5.05
C ASP A 77 -12.03 -7.70 -5.75
N ARG A 78 -12.50 -6.63 -5.09
CA ARG A 78 -13.49 -5.68 -5.64
C ARG A 78 -12.85 -4.47 -6.30
N LEU A 79 -11.54 -4.27 -6.12
CA LEU A 79 -10.83 -3.13 -6.65
C LEU A 79 -10.59 -3.34 -8.16
N ASP A 80 -11.18 -2.46 -8.98
CA ASP A 80 -10.86 -2.38 -10.41
C ASP A 80 -9.80 -1.29 -10.66
N PRO A 81 -8.57 -1.63 -11.07
CA PRO A 81 -7.52 -0.66 -11.35
C PRO A 81 -7.83 0.32 -12.49
N PHE A 82 -8.82 0.02 -13.33
CA PHE A 82 -9.22 0.87 -14.46
C PHE A 82 -10.36 1.83 -14.12
N ASN A 83 -11.03 1.62 -12.98
CA ASN A 83 -12.16 2.44 -12.54
C ASN A 83 -11.77 3.39 -11.39
N VAL A 84 -10.52 3.82 -11.38
CA VAL A 84 -9.97 4.77 -10.40
C VAL A 84 -10.19 6.19 -10.94
N PRO A 85 -10.60 7.16 -10.09
CA PRO A 85 -10.89 8.52 -10.56
C PRO A 85 -9.72 9.16 -11.30
N THR A 86 -10.03 9.80 -12.43
CA THR A 86 -9.07 10.64 -13.15
C THR A 86 -9.15 12.10 -12.71
N LEU A 87 -8.07 12.85 -12.90
CA LEU A 87 -8.04 14.28 -12.59
C LEU A 87 -9.13 15.06 -13.34
N ASN A 88 -9.37 14.74 -14.61
CA ASN A 88 -10.36 15.46 -15.43
C ASN A 88 -11.78 15.22 -14.91
N GLU A 89 -12.12 13.98 -14.55
CA GLU A 89 -13.42 13.65 -13.94
C GLU A 89 -13.65 14.41 -12.64
N LEU A 90 -12.62 14.52 -11.79
CA LEU A 90 -12.76 15.28 -10.54
C LEU A 90 -12.98 16.78 -10.79
N ILE A 91 -12.32 17.36 -11.79
CA ILE A 91 -12.50 18.77 -12.17
C ILE A 91 -13.93 18.99 -12.67
N GLU A 92 -14.44 18.10 -13.53
CA GLU A 92 -15.83 18.13 -14.02
C GLU A 92 -16.83 18.02 -12.86
N GLN A 93 -16.65 17.05 -11.95
CA GLN A 93 -17.48 16.91 -10.76
C GLN A 93 -17.47 18.19 -9.91
N LEU A 94 -16.30 18.76 -9.64
CA LEU A 94 -16.19 19.97 -8.82
C LEU A 94 -16.90 21.17 -9.46
N SER A 95 -16.71 21.38 -10.77
CA SER A 95 -17.38 22.46 -11.51
C SER A 95 -18.91 22.31 -11.54
N SER A 96 -19.42 21.08 -11.61
CA SER A 96 -20.87 20.83 -11.58
C SER A 96 -21.49 21.17 -10.22
N VAL A 97 -20.74 21.00 -9.12
CA VAL A 97 -21.22 21.28 -7.77
C VAL A 97 -21.42 22.77 -7.54
N SER A 98 -20.49 23.62 -8.02
CA SER A 98 -20.59 25.08 -7.89
C SER A 98 -21.79 25.70 -8.62
N VAL A 99 -22.36 25.04 -9.63
CA VAL A 99 -23.53 25.54 -10.38
C VAL A 99 -24.84 25.27 -9.62
N ASN A 100 -24.83 24.37 -8.64
CA ASN A 100 -26.03 23.98 -7.87
C ASN A 100 -26.15 24.67 -6.50
N GLU A 101 -25.18 25.53 -6.11
CA GLU A 101 -25.23 26.26 -4.84
C GLU A 101 -26.30 27.38 -4.82
N ASP A 102 -26.93 27.70 -5.95
CA ASP A 102 -28.00 28.69 -6.03
C ASP A 102 -29.37 28.17 -5.53
N ASP A 103 -29.53 26.86 -5.23
CA ASP A 103 -30.86 26.27 -4.95
C ASP A 103 -30.97 25.43 -3.66
N ILE A 104 -29.97 25.45 -2.77
CA ILE A 104 -30.09 24.85 -1.42
C ILE A 104 -29.93 25.92 -0.36
N GLY A 105 -31.07 26.53 -0.02
CA GLY A 105 -31.18 27.38 1.15
C GLY A 105 -30.86 26.64 2.45
N ASN A 106 -30.23 27.39 3.35
CA ASN A 106 -30.22 27.28 4.82
C ASN A 106 -28.93 26.75 5.51
N ASN A 107 -28.34 27.70 6.25
CA ASN A 107 -27.83 27.59 7.62
C ASN A 107 -26.37 27.19 7.86
N ASP A 108 -25.43 28.00 7.39
CA ASP A 108 -24.35 28.51 8.27
C ASP A 108 -23.56 29.62 7.58
N GLU A 109 -23.90 30.87 7.90
CA GLU A 109 -23.30 32.08 7.31
C GLU A 109 -21.87 32.38 7.84
N ASN A 110 -21.26 31.46 8.58
CA ASN A 110 -19.94 31.61 9.20
C ASN A 110 -18.86 30.64 8.69
N ILE A 111 -19.10 29.92 7.59
CA ILE A 111 -18.06 29.09 6.96
C ILE A 111 -17.26 29.96 5.98
N SER A 112 -15.97 30.16 6.28
CA SER A 112 -15.04 30.88 5.42
C SER A 112 -15.00 30.24 4.03
N ILE A 113 -14.80 31.03 2.97
CA ILE A 113 -14.71 30.53 1.58
C ILE A 113 -13.64 29.41 1.47
N ASN A 114 -12.58 29.48 2.27
CA ASN A 114 -11.55 28.44 2.37
C ASN A 114 -12.09 27.10 2.89
N ASP A 115 -13.02 27.13 3.85
CA ASP A 115 -13.60 25.91 4.43
C ASP A 115 -14.58 25.24 3.47
N LYS A 116 -15.32 26.03 2.66
CA LYS A 116 -16.15 25.49 1.57
C LYS A 116 -15.31 24.78 0.53
N HIS A 117 -14.22 25.41 0.07
CA HIS A 117 -13.32 24.80 -0.91
C HIS A 117 -12.61 23.56 -0.35
N LEU A 118 -12.26 23.57 0.95
CA LEU A 118 -11.68 22.40 1.63
C LEU A 118 -12.66 21.22 1.72
N LEU A 119 -13.97 21.47 1.74
CA LEU A 119 -14.99 20.42 1.82
C LEU A 119 -15.50 19.96 0.45
N ALA A 120 -15.17 20.65 -0.63
CA ALA A 120 -15.72 20.39 -1.95
C ALA A 120 -15.37 18.99 -2.49
N PHE A 121 -14.24 18.41 -2.08
CA PHE A 121 -13.87 17.03 -2.44
C PHE A 121 -14.89 16.00 -1.96
N LYS A 122 -15.69 16.29 -0.91
CA LYS A 122 -16.72 15.39 -0.39
C LYS A 122 -17.83 15.12 -1.40
N ASN A 123 -17.98 15.98 -2.39
CA ASN A 123 -18.95 15.82 -3.46
C ASN A 123 -18.35 15.15 -4.71
N THR A 124 -17.15 14.59 -4.60
CA THR A 124 -16.43 13.94 -5.71
C THR A 124 -16.22 12.45 -5.44
N SER A 125 -15.87 11.70 -6.48
CA SER A 125 -15.51 10.27 -6.35
C SER A 125 -14.24 10.03 -5.52
N LEU A 126 -13.46 11.09 -5.20
CA LEU A 126 -12.27 10.98 -4.36
C LEU A 126 -12.59 10.83 -2.86
N ARG A 127 -13.82 11.17 -2.44
CA ARG A 127 -14.22 11.18 -1.03
C ARG A 127 -13.90 9.89 -0.28
N SER A 128 -14.29 8.74 -0.84
CA SER A 128 -14.13 7.44 -0.17
C SER A 128 -12.67 7.11 0.11
N ALA A 129 -11.78 7.44 -0.83
CA ALA A 129 -10.35 7.23 -0.67
C ALA A 129 -9.74 8.14 0.41
N ILE A 130 -10.19 9.39 0.51
CA ILE A 130 -9.74 10.33 1.55
C ILE A 130 -10.23 9.88 2.92
N GLU A 131 -11.52 9.55 3.07
CA GLU A 131 -12.09 9.07 4.34
C GLU A 131 -11.39 7.80 4.83
N TYR A 132 -11.08 6.87 3.92
CA TYR A 132 -10.29 5.69 4.24
C TYR A 132 -8.89 6.05 4.77
N PHE A 133 -8.21 6.98 4.09
CA PHE A 133 -6.88 7.42 4.51
C PHE A 133 -6.90 8.17 5.85
N GLU A 134 -7.89 9.03 6.09
CA GLU A 134 -8.07 9.72 7.36
C GLU A 134 -8.21 8.72 8.52
N ASN A 135 -8.98 7.64 8.32
CA ASN A 135 -9.14 6.60 9.34
C ASN A 135 -7.82 5.85 9.58
N PHE A 136 -7.08 5.52 8.53
CA PHE A 136 -5.75 4.94 8.65
C PHE A 136 -4.79 5.83 9.47
N ILE A 137 -4.78 7.15 9.22
CA ILE A 137 -3.97 8.09 10.01
C ILE A 137 -4.42 8.15 11.46
N LYS A 138 -5.74 8.16 11.73
CA LYS A 138 -6.27 8.13 13.10
C LYS A 138 -5.79 6.89 13.87
N GLU A 139 -5.80 5.72 13.23
CA GLU A 139 -5.30 4.47 13.83
C GLU A 139 -3.81 4.54 14.15
N ILE A 140 -2.99 5.08 13.25
CA ILE A 140 -1.55 5.27 13.49
C ILE A 140 -1.32 6.18 14.69
N LEU A 141 -2.01 7.33 14.73
CA LEU A 141 -1.86 8.29 15.82
C LEU A 141 -2.28 7.69 17.16
N GLN A 142 -3.40 6.96 17.19
CA GLN A 142 -3.84 6.25 18.40
C GLN A 142 -2.82 5.21 18.89
N ALA A 143 -2.20 4.47 17.97
CA ALA A 143 -1.15 3.52 18.30
C ALA A 143 0.10 4.23 18.86
N GLU A 144 0.49 5.38 18.28
CA GLU A 144 1.61 6.19 18.76
C GLU A 144 1.39 6.74 20.18
N TYR A 145 0.19 7.28 20.46
CA TYR A 145 -0.19 7.71 21.81
C TYR A 145 -0.21 6.54 22.81
N SER A 146 -0.57 5.34 22.36
CA SER A 146 -0.59 4.16 23.23
C SER A 146 0.83 3.68 23.59
N CYS A 147 1.77 3.72 22.65
CA CYS A 147 3.17 3.34 22.91
C CYS A 147 3.87 4.32 23.85
N THR A 148 3.71 5.63 23.62
CA THR A 148 4.30 6.67 24.48
C THR A 148 3.85 6.58 25.94
N ASN A 149 2.56 6.30 26.18
CA ASN A 149 2.05 6.08 27.53
C ASN A 149 2.64 4.83 28.22
N VAL A 150 2.96 3.79 27.46
CA VAL A 150 3.59 2.56 27.98
C VAL A 150 5.07 2.80 28.33
N ASP A 151 5.77 3.59 27.52
CA ASP A 151 7.18 3.93 27.79
C ASP A 151 7.29 4.88 28.99
N GLN A 152 6.38 5.86 29.12
CA GLN A 152 6.27 6.68 30.34
C GLN A 152 6.00 5.82 31.59
N ALA A 153 5.14 4.80 31.49
CA ALA A 153 4.82 3.92 32.62
C ALA A 153 6.02 3.01 33.02
N ARG A 154 6.87 2.63 32.05
CA ARG A 154 8.10 1.85 32.29
C ARG A 154 9.21 2.70 32.89
N ASP A 155 9.37 3.93 32.42
CA ASP A 155 10.36 4.87 32.96
C ASP A 155 10.01 5.28 34.40
N ASN A 156 8.71 5.46 34.72
CA ASN A 156 8.25 5.70 36.09
C ASN A 156 8.48 4.51 37.05
N LEU A 157 8.61 3.28 36.54
CA LEU A 157 8.95 2.11 37.36
C LEU A 157 10.46 2.03 37.64
N HIS A 158 11.30 2.56 36.75
CA HIS A 158 12.77 2.55 36.90
C HIS A 158 13.28 3.66 37.83
N VAL A 159 12.50 4.72 38.04
CA VAL A 159 12.81 5.82 39.01
C VAL A 159 12.47 5.43 40.46
N LEU A 160 11.66 4.41 40.70
CA LEU A 160 11.21 3.99 42.04
C LEU A 160 12.07 2.90 42.72
N ARG A 161 13.25 2.55 42.17
CA ARG A 161 14.17 1.59 42.79
C ARG A 161 15.54 2.19 43.10
N SER A 162 15.55 3.26 43.88
CA SER A 162 16.73 3.65 44.66
C SER A 162 16.72 2.92 45.99
N ILE A 163 17.26 1.69 46.04
CA ILE A 163 17.59 1.04 47.31
C ILE A 163 18.95 1.60 47.76
N PRO A 164 19.06 2.19 48.96
CA PRO A 164 20.31 2.74 49.44
C PRO A 164 21.26 1.60 49.81
N VAL A 165 22.49 1.68 49.33
CA VAL A 165 23.59 0.82 49.79
C VAL A 165 24.49 1.69 50.67
N PHE A 166 24.68 1.24 51.92
CA PHE A 166 25.65 1.79 52.87
C PHE A 166 27.08 1.45 52.46
#